data_AF-V5U4M3-F1
#
_entry.id   AF-V5U4M3-F1
#
_cell.length_a   1.000
_cell.length_b   1.000
_cell.length_c   1.000
_cell.angle_alpha   90.00
_cell.angle_beta   90.00
_cell.angle_gamma   90.00
#
_symmetry.space_group_name_H-M   'P 1'
#
loop_
_entity.id
_entity.type
_entity.pdbx_description
1 polymer ?
#
loop_
_entity_poly.entity_id
_entity_poly.type
_entity_poly.pdbx_seq_one_letter_code
_entity_poly.pdbx_strand_id
1 'polypeptide(L)'
;MTVKEIIKSSMTFFEQVTMRLAEPEIIVAYSNSLQTLSAASLLLEHFGDVSTLKYSHPKGYHTTFVFMTKLNGRNIPVICVRHMSRFKPEENYIRAALSLMAG
;
A
#
# COMPACT_ATOMS: atom_id res chain seq x y z
N MET A 1 4.19 -10.51 -24.25
CA MET A 1 3.84 -9.58 -23.17
C MET A 1 4.83 -9.77 -22.03
N THR A 2 5.58 -8.74 -21.67
CA THR A 2 6.61 -8.76 -20.62
C THR A 2 6.00 -8.43 -19.25
N VAL A 3 6.70 -8.77 -18.16
CA VAL A 3 6.26 -8.40 -16.79
C VAL A 3 6.10 -6.89 -16.65
N LYS A 4 6.99 -6.10 -17.28
CA LYS A 4 6.91 -4.63 -17.28
C LYS A 4 5.65 -4.11 -17.96
N GLU A 5 5.23 -4.72 -19.06
CA GLU A 5 3.99 -4.38 -19.76
C GLU A 5 2.77 -4.73 -18.91
N ILE A 6 2.78 -5.88 -18.23
CA ILE A 6 1.70 -6.29 -17.32
C ILE A 6 1.57 -5.32 -16.15
N ILE A 7 2.69 -4.96 -15.51
CA ILE A 7 2.71 -4.01 -14.40
C ILE A 7 2.14 -2.66 -14.85
N LYS A 8 2.63 -2.12 -15.98
CA LYS A 8 2.16 -0.85 -16.52
C LYS A 8 0.65 -0.88 -16.76
N SER A 9 0.14 -1.88 -17.48
CA SER A 9 -1.30 -1.99 -17.76
C SER A 9 -2.14 -2.16 -16.49
N SER A 10 -1.64 -2.92 -15.51
CA SER A 10 -2.33 -3.14 -14.24
C SER A 10 -2.40 -1.87 -13.39
N MET A 11 -1.31 -1.11 -13.31
CA MET A 11 -1.27 0.15 -12.55
C MET A 11 -2.09 1.24 -13.22
N THR A 12 -2.08 1.31 -14.56
CA THR A 12 -2.98 2.21 -15.30
C THR A 12 -4.44 1.88 -15.02
N PHE A 13 -4.83 0.60 -15.08
CA PHE A 13 -6.20 0.18 -14.77
C PHE A 13 -6.58 0.51 -13.33
N PHE A 14 -5.67 0.25 -12.38
CA PHE A 14 -5.88 0.56 -10.97
C PHE A 14 -6.17 2.06 -10.76
N GLU A 15 -5.34 2.94 -11.30
CA GLU A 15 -5.50 4.39 -11.17
C GLU A 15 -6.77 4.92 -11.88
N GLN A 16 -6.99 4.49 -13.12
CA GLN A 16 -8.02 5.09 -13.98
C GLN A 16 -9.41 4.50 -13.77
N VAL A 17 -9.50 3.25 -13.34
CA VAL A 17 -10.77 2.53 -13.18
C VAL A 17 -11.03 2.26 -11.70
N THR A 18 -10.18 1.46 -11.04
CA THR A 18 -10.42 1.01 -9.67
C THR A 18 -10.55 2.19 -8.70
N MET A 19 -9.59 3.11 -8.72
CA MET A 19 -9.55 4.23 -7.78
C MET A 19 -10.68 5.24 -8.00
N ARG A 20 -11.14 5.42 -9.24
CA ARG A 20 -12.26 6.31 -9.55
C ARG A 20 -13.60 5.74 -9.13
N LEU A 21 -13.78 4.43 -9.26
CA LEU A 21 -15.05 3.77 -8.91
C LEU A 21 -15.16 3.50 -7.41
N ALA A 22 -14.04 3.18 -6.73
CA ALA A 22 -14.04 2.86 -5.31
C ALA A 22 -13.96 4.09 -4.40
N GLU A 23 -13.43 5.22 -4.90
CA GLU A 23 -13.22 6.47 -4.17
C GLU A 23 -12.63 6.31 -2.75
N PRO A 24 -11.64 5.44 -2.53
CA PRO A 24 -11.29 5.00 -1.19
C PRO A 24 -10.65 6.14 -0.38
N GLU A 25 -10.95 6.16 0.92
CA GLU A 25 -10.27 7.02 1.88
C GLU A 25 -8.96 6.40 2.37
N ILE A 26 -8.84 5.07 2.30
CA ILE A 26 -7.68 4.28 2.73
C ILE A 26 -7.52 3.08 1.80
N ILE A 27 -6.29 2.72 1.47
CA ILE A 27 -5.97 1.45 0.78
C ILE A 27 -5.27 0.52 1.77
N VAL A 28 -5.74 -0.71 1.91
CA VAL A 28 -5.05 -1.75 2.70
C VAL A 28 -4.51 -2.81 1.75
N ALA A 29 -3.18 -2.93 1.70
CA ALA A 29 -2.47 -3.91 0.86
C ALA A 29 -1.93 -5.06 1.71
N TYR A 30 -2.52 -6.24 1.58
CA TYR A 30 -2.01 -7.47 2.17
C TYR A 30 -0.87 -8.01 1.32
N SER A 31 0.37 -7.68 1.69
CA SER A 31 1.52 -7.92 0.83
C SER A 31 2.81 -8.18 1.60
N ASN A 32 3.59 -9.16 1.12
CA ASN A 32 4.67 -9.78 1.90
C ASN A 32 5.99 -8.98 1.97
N SER A 33 6.23 -7.96 1.13
CA SER A 33 7.44 -7.11 1.26
C SER A 33 7.45 -5.89 0.33
N LEU A 34 8.34 -4.92 0.60
CA LEU A 34 8.77 -3.89 -0.36
C LEU A 34 9.95 -4.34 -1.24
N GLN A 35 10.57 -5.46 -0.93
CA GLN A 35 11.83 -5.93 -1.54
C GLN A 35 11.63 -6.80 -2.78
N THR A 36 10.40 -7.31 -2.96
CA THR A 36 10.01 -8.19 -4.07
C THR A 36 8.79 -7.60 -4.76
N LEU A 37 8.50 -8.05 -5.98
CA LEU A 37 7.27 -7.69 -6.69
C LEU A 37 6.03 -8.03 -5.84
N SER A 38 5.29 -7.01 -5.45
CA SER A 38 4.19 -7.12 -4.49
C SER A 38 3.21 -5.95 -4.66
N ALA A 39 1.98 -6.06 -4.15
CA ALA A 39 1.05 -4.93 -4.19
C ALA A 39 1.62 -3.70 -3.47
N ALA A 40 2.27 -3.90 -2.33
CA ALA A 40 2.92 -2.82 -1.58
C ALA A 40 4.06 -2.16 -2.37
N SER A 41 4.95 -2.96 -2.98
CA SER A 41 6.08 -2.40 -3.74
C SER A 41 5.60 -1.64 -4.97
N LEU A 42 4.61 -2.17 -5.68
CA LEU A 42 4.03 -1.55 -6.87
C LEU A 42 3.30 -0.25 -6.54
N LEU A 43 2.50 -0.23 -5.46
CA LEU A 43 1.81 0.98 -5.04
C LEU A 43 2.80 2.08 -4.60
N LEU A 44 3.87 1.69 -3.90
CA LEU A 44 4.91 2.64 -3.49
C LEU A 44 5.69 3.17 -4.70
N GLU A 45 6.11 2.29 -5.62
CA GLU A 45 6.90 2.65 -6.81
C GLU A 45 6.12 3.56 -7.77
N HIS A 46 4.85 3.28 -7.99
CA HIS A 46 4.05 3.98 -9.00
C HIS A 46 3.34 5.23 -8.48
N PHE A 47 2.95 5.25 -7.19
CA PHE A 47 2.05 6.28 -6.67
C PHE A 47 2.50 6.88 -5.34
N GLY A 48 3.45 6.25 -4.65
CA GLY A 48 3.81 6.56 -3.28
C GLY A 48 4.84 7.68 -3.15
N ASP A 49 4.71 8.45 -2.07
CA ASP A 49 5.73 9.37 -1.61
C ASP A 49 6.62 8.67 -0.57
N VAL A 50 7.83 8.31 -0.98
CA VAL A 50 8.81 7.60 -0.14
C VAL A 50 9.16 8.39 1.12
N SER A 51 9.09 9.73 1.10
CA SER A 51 9.37 10.55 2.29
C SER A 51 8.36 10.37 3.41
N THR A 52 7.17 9.86 3.09
CA THR A 52 6.08 9.61 4.03
C THR A 52 6.07 8.17 4.56
N LEU A 53 6.99 7.31 4.11
CA LEU A 53 7.06 5.92 4.53
C LEU A 53 7.39 5.84 6.02
N LYS A 54 6.45 5.33 6.80
CA LYS A 54 6.60 5.10 8.25
C LYS A 54 6.24 3.67 8.61
N TYR A 55 6.94 3.12 9.59
CA TYR A 55 6.71 1.78 10.11
C TYR A 55 6.03 1.88 11.47
N SER A 56 4.83 1.34 11.59
CA SER A 56 4.16 1.22 12.90
C SER A 56 4.74 0.06 13.70
N HIS A 57 5.05 -1.05 13.03
CA HIS A 57 5.55 -2.28 13.63
C HIS A 57 6.70 -2.83 12.77
N PRO A 58 7.97 -2.60 13.11
CA PRO A 58 9.10 -3.06 12.30
C PRO A 58 9.52 -4.52 12.57
N LYS A 59 8.78 -5.29 13.40
CA LYS A 59 9.24 -6.59 13.90
C LYS A 59 8.63 -7.78 13.13
N GLY A 60 9.48 -8.49 12.37
CA GLY A 60 9.23 -9.87 11.92
C GLY A 60 8.06 -10.04 10.94
N TYR A 61 7.17 -10.99 11.23
CA TYR A 61 6.07 -11.41 10.36
C TYR A 61 4.80 -10.58 10.47
N HIS A 62 4.82 -9.50 11.26
CA HIS A 62 3.70 -8.56 11.46
C HIS A 62 4.06 -7.15 11.00
N THR A 63 5.01 -7.02 10.08
CA THR A 63 5.47 -5.69 9.67
C THR A 63 4.32 -4.91 9.06
N THR A 64 3.97 -3.80 9.69
CA THR A 64 2.94 -2.90 9.18
C THR A 64 3.56 -1.54 8.96
N PHE A 65 3.45 -1.04 7.74
CA PHE A 65 3.96 0.25 7.34
C PHE A 65 2.92 0.99 6.52
N VAL A 66 3.11 2.30 6.41
CA VAL A 66 2.20 3.20 5.74
C VAL A 66 2.99 4.23 4.96
N PHE A 67 2.43 4.63 3.82
CA PHE A 67 2.91 5.77 3.05
C PHE A 67 1.71 6.47 2.40
N MET A 68 1.89 7.73 2.03
CA MET A 68 0.93 8.49 1.26
C MET A 68 1.12 8.21 -0.22
N THR A 69 0.01 8.08 -0.93
CA THR A 69 -0.02 8.10 -2.39
C THR A 69 -0.71 9.34 -2.90
N LYS A 70 -0.37 9.77 -4.12
CA LYS A 70 -1.12 10.80 -4.84
C LYS A 70 -1.79 10.18 -6.05
N LEU A 71 -3.06 9.83 -5.92
CA LEU A 71 -3.87 9.16 -6.95
C LEU A 71 -5.02 10.07 -7.37
N ASN A 72 -5.12 10.38 -8.67
CA ASN A 72 -6.14 11.28 -9.21
C ASN A 72 -6.23 12.63 -8.45
N GLY A 73 -5.08 13.17 -8.01
CA GLY A 73 -5.01 14.44 -7.26
C GLY A 73 -5.38 14.35 -5.77
N ARG A 74 -5.78 13.17 -5.27
CA ARG A 74 -6.09 12.93 -3.86
C ARG A 74 -4.90 12.29 -3.15
N ASN A 75 -4.65 12.73 -1.93
CA ASN A 75 -3.70 12.08 -1.04
C ASN A 75 -4.42 10.94 -0.31
N ILE A 76 -3.99 9.70 -0.54
CA ILE A 76 -4.63 8.50 0.03
C ILE A 76 -3.56 7.69 0.79
N PRO A 77 -3.75 7.43 2.09
CA PRO A 77 -2.84 6.57 2.85
C PRO A 77 -2.97 5.12 2.37
N VAL A 78 -1.83 4.50 2.10
CA VAL A 78 -1.71 3.07 1.82
C VAL A 78 -1.09 2.40 3.03
N ILE A 79 -1.83 1.47 3.63
CA ILE A 79 -1.38 0.65 4.76
C ILE A 79 -1.00 -0.71 4.20
N CYS A 80 0.26 -1.07 4.34
CA CYS A 80 0.77 -2.36 3.91
C CYS A 80 0.94 -3.27 5.12
N VAL A 81 0.24 -4.39 5.06
CA VAL A 81 0.20 -5.39 6.13
C VAL A 81 0.96 -6.60 5.63
N ARG A 82 2.20 -6.77 6.10
CA ARG A 82 2.99 -7.98 5.89
C ARG A 82 2.58 -8.99 6.93
N HIS A 83 1.62 -9.84 6.59
CA HIS A 83 1.27 -11.05 7.35
C HIS A 83 1.53 -12.25 6.44
N MET A 84 2.30 -13.24 6.90
CA MET A 84 2.29 -14.52 6.18
C MET A 84 0.87 -15.07 6.20
N SER A 85 0.46 -15.72 5.10
CA SER A 85 -0.90 -16.14 4.72
C SER A 85 -1.75 -16.88 5.76
N ARG A 86 -1.23 -17.13 6.97
CA ARG A 86 -1.89 -17.82 8.08
C ARG A 86 -2.41 -16.90 9.18
N PHE A 87 -2.13 -15.59 9.13
CA PHE A 87 -2.49 -14.68 10.21
C PHE A 87 -3.58 -13.67 9.78
N LYS A 88 -4.65 -13.59 10.57
CA LYS A 88 -5.66 -12.53 10.44
C LYS A 88 -4.96 -11.16 10.55
N PRO A 89 -5.34 -10.16 9.73
CA PRO A 89 -4.88 -8.80 9.90
C PRO A 89 -5.15 -8.30 11.33
N GLU A 90 -4.15 -7.69 11.97
CA GLU A 90 -4.34 -7.12 13.29
C GLU A 90 -4.80 -5.67 13.15
N GLU A 91 -6.09 -5.42 13.43
CA GLU A 91 -6.71 -4.11 13.24
C GLU A 91 -6.01 -2.98 14.01
N ASN A 92 -5.45 -3.30 15.18
CA ASN A 92 -4.70 -2.34 15.99
C ASN A 92 -3.46 -1.81 15.25
N TYR A 93 -2.80 -2.65 14.45
CA TYR A 93 -1.64 -2.23 13.66
C TYR A 93 -2.04 -1.35 12.49
N ILE A 94 -3.19 -1.62 11.87
CA ILE A 94 -3.76 -0.78 10.82
C ILE A 94 -4.10 0.61 11.39
N ARG A 95 -4.77 0.66 12.54
CA ARG A 95 -5.11 1.92 13.22
C ARG A 95 -3.86 2.69 13.65
N ALA A 96 -2.88 2.00 14.23
CA ALA A 96 -1.60 2.60 14.60
C ALA A 96 -0.88 3.18 13.37
N ALA A 97 -0.82 2.43 12.26
CA ALA A 97 -0.23 2.91 11.02
C ALA A 97 -0.95 4.16 10.49
N LEU A 98 -2.29 4.16 10.47
CA LEU A 98 -3.06 5.32 10.02
C LEU A 98 -2.78 6.56 10.87
N SER A 99 -2.66 6.42 12.21
CA SER A 99 -2.37 7.54 13.10
C SER A 99 -1.03 8.23 12.80
N LEU A 100 -0.07 7.52 12.18
CA LEU A 100 1.21 8.10 11.77
C LEU A 100 1.08 9.09 10.60
N MET A 101 -0.08 9.12 9.93
CA MET A 101 -0.38 10.03 8.82
C MET A 101 -1.23 11.24 9.24
N ALA A 102 -1.76 11.27 10.46
CA ALA A 102 -2.61 12.34 10.98
C ALA A 102 -1.81 13.51 11.62
N GLY A 103 -0.58 13.74 11.15
CA GLY A 103 0.28 14.84 11.61
C GLY A 103 -0.07 16.18 10.99
#